data_AF-A0A0B1STX5-F1
#
_entry.id   AF-A0A0B1STX5-F1
#
_cell.length_a   1.000
_cell.length_b   1.000
_cell.length_c   1.000
_cell.angle_alpha   90.00
_cell.angle_beta   90.00
_cell.angle_gamma   90.00
#
_symmetry.space_group_name_H-M   'P 1'
#
loop_
_entity.id
_entity.type
_entity.pdbx_description
1 polymer ?
#
loop_
_entity_poly.entity_id
_entity_poly.type
_entity_poly.pdbx_seq_one_letter_code
_entity_poly.pdbx_strand_id
1 'polypeptide(L)'
;MTPNGIVIHPDGKHLIIAHSNDRKVTVYELQDNYHSVTHVVDASLLTLPDNLSIDKEGNVWAGAFPVFKDAIGHVMDCDNHDAYAPSQVLRIKFSEDFKSWEVTEPFADDGRLASASTAAAAFKNQLLIGTLCRQLVHCYFNNETK
;
A
#
# COMPACT_ATOMS: atom_id res chain seq x y z
N MET A 1 -9.08 3.88 13.35
CA MET A 1 -8.06 4.86 12.92
C MET A 1 -6.68 4.56 13.49
N THR A 2 -5.87 3.83 12.73
CA THR A 2 -4.42 3.75 12.93
C THR A 2 -3.80 4.23 11.61
N PRO A 3 -3.56 5.54 11.46
CA PRO A 3 -2.92 6.06 10.25
C PRO A 3 -1.48 5.55 10.18
N ASN A 4 -1.02 5.22 8.97
CA ASN A 4 0.34 4.70 8.75
C ASN A 4 0.99 5.37 7.53
N GLY A 5 0.83 4.81 6.34
CA GLY A 5 1.36 5.38 5.10
C GLY A 5 0.69 6.70 4.72
N ILE A 6 1.49 7.60 4.14
CA ILE A 6 1.06 8.92 3.68
C ILE A 6 1.81 9.32 2.42
N VAL A 7 1.10 9.87 1.43
CA VAL A 7 1.67 10.39 0.18
C VAL A 7 0.92 11.63 -0.29
N ILE A 8 1.61 12.52 -0.99
CA ILE A 8 1.01 13.65 -1.72
C ILE A 8 0.99 13.27 -3.20
N HIS A 9 -0.16 13.35 -3.84
CA HIS A 9 -0.32 13.09 -5.27
C HIS A 9 0.46 14.12 -6.11
N PRO A 10 0.98 13.76 -7.30
CA PRO A 10 1.76 14.67 -8.13
C PRO A 10 1.05 15.96 -8.57
N ASP A 11 -0.28 16.05 -8.45
CA ASP A 11 -1.02 17.30 -8.65
C ASP A 11 -0.77 18.35 -7.56
N GLY A 12 -0.14 17.97 -6.44
CA GLY A 12 0.16 18.83 -5.30
C GLY A 12 -1.06 19.21 -4.45
N LYS A 13 -2.24 18.65 -4.75
CA LYS A 13 -3.52 18.99 -4.13
C LYS A 13 -4.11 17.85 -3.31
N HIS A 14 -3.82 16.59 -3.64
CA HIS A 14 -4.41 15.46 -2.92
C HIS A 14 -3.41 14.79 -1.97
N LEU A 15 -3.80 14.68 -0.70
CA LEU A 15 -3.11 13.91 0.34
C LEU A 15 -3.82 12.58 0.52
N ILE A 16 -3.08 11.48 0.51
CA ILE A 16 -3.64 10.14 0.63
C ILE A 16 -3.01 9.47 1.85
N ILE A 17 -3.86 8.99 2.76
CA ILE A 17 -3.45 8.39 4.03
C ILE A 17 -4.00 6.97 4.12
N ALA A 18 -3.14 6.01 4.47
CA ALA A 18 -3.53 4.65 4.78
C ALA A 18 -4.04 4.57 6.22
N HIS A 19 -5.18 3.93 6.40
CA HIS A 19 -5.77 3.62 7.71
C HIS A 19 -5.81 2.12 7.89
N SER A 20 -4.73 1.53 8.41
CA SER A 20 -4.50 0.08 8.43
C SER A 20 -5.66 -0.69 9.08
N ASN A 21 -6.05 -0.30 10.29
CA ASN A 21 -7.13 -0.96 11.03
C ASN A 21 -8.53 -0.76 10.41
N ASP A 22 -8.71 0.32 9.66
CA ASP A 22 -9.98 0.63 8.99
C ASP A 22 -10.01 0.06 7.56
N ARG A 23 -8.93 -0.62 7.13
CA ARG A 23 -8.79 -1.32 5.85
C ARG A 23 -9.09 -0.46 4.63
N LYS A 24 -8.64 0.79 4.68
CA LYS A 24 -8.91 1.81 3.67
C LYS A 24 -7.75 2.76 3.47
N VAL A 25 -7.74 3.45 2.36
CA VAL A 25 -7.04 4.73 2.21
C VAL A 25 -8.08 5.85 2.15
N THR A 26 -7.74 7.00 2.72
CA THR A 26 -8.58 8.20 2.64
C THR A 26 -7.87 9.26 1.82
N VAL A 27 -8.58 9.83 0.87
CA VAL A 27 -8.12 10.97 0.08
C VAL A 27 -8.64 12.25 0.73
N TYR A 28 -7.75 13.20 0.87
CA TYR A 28 -8.02 14.55 1.30
C TYR A 28 -7.54 15.55 0.27
N GLU A 29 -8.22 16.68 0.15
CA GLU A 29 -7.73 17.84 -0.58
C GLU A 29 -6.98 18.77 0.38
N LEU A 30 -5.74 19.10 0.04
CA LEU A 30 -4.88 20.06 0.72
C LEU A 30 -5.33 21.47 0.39
N GLN A 31 -5.54 22.28 1.42
CA GLN A 31 -5.83 23.70 1.25
C GLN A 31 -4.55 24.47 0.91
N ASP A 32 -4.69 25.64 0.27
CA ASP A 32 -3.55 26.42 -0.30
C ASP A 32 -2.40 26.72 0.69
N ASN A 33 -2.69 26.75 1.99
CA ASN A 33 -1.72 27.00 3.04
C ASN A 33 -1.13 25.74 3.69
N TYR A 34 -1.53 24.54 3.25
CA TYR A 34 -1.13 23.24 3.79
C TYR A 34 -1.41 23.03 5.30
N HIS A 35 -2.22 23.89 5.92
CA HIS A 35 -2.55 23.81 7.35
C HIS A 35 -3.84 23.04 7.63
N SER A 36 -4.63 22.78 6.61
CA SER A 36 -5.85 22.00 6.72
C SER A 36 -6.08 21.15 5.49
N VAL A 37 -6.92 20.14 5.71
CA VAL A 37 -7.34 19.19 4.71
C VAL A 37 -8.85 19.04 4.75
N THR A 38 -9.45 18.82 3.59
CA THR A 38 -10.88 18.49 3.44
C THR A 38 -11.01 17.05 2.98
N HIS A 39 -11.90 16.30 3.62
CA HIS A 39 -12.17 14.91 3.23
C HIS A 39 -12.77 14.86 1.81
N VAL A 40 -12.27 13.94 0.98
CA VAL A 40 -12.78 13.71 -0.37
C VAL A 40 -13.48 12.34 -0.44
N VAL A 41 -12.74 11.26 -0.15
CA VAL A 41 -13.28 9.90 -0.24
C VAL A 41 -12.56 8.93 0.68
N ASP A 42 -13.28 7.90 1.11
CA ASP A 42 -12.73 6.71 1.77
C ASP A 42 -12.75 5.54 0.79
N ALA A 43 -11.57 5.08 0.36
CA ALA A 43 -11.41 3.95 -0.54
C ALA A 43 -11.12 2.66 0.25
N SER A 44 -12.13 1.79 0.38
CA SER A 44 -12.00 0.49 1.05
C SER A 44 -11.12 -0.48 0.25
N LEU A 45 -10.24 -1.20 0.95
CA LEU A 45 -9.24 -2.12 0.39
C LEU A 45 -9.38 -3.56 0.89
N LEU A 46 -10.21 -3.81 1.92
CA LEU A 46 -10.44 -5.13 2.56
C LEU A 46 -9.22 -5.80 3.22
N THR A 47 -8.03 -5.22 3.05
CA THR A 47 -6.75 -5.59 3.67
C THR A 47 -6.26 -4.49 4.60
N LEU A 48 -5.18 -4.72 5.36
CA LEU A 48 -4.58 -3.69 6.19
C LEU A 48 -3.45 -2.99 5.43
N PRO A 49 -3.68 -1.83 4.79
CA PRO A 49 -2.62 -1.09 4.11
C PRO A 49 -1.60 -0.55 5.12
N ASP A 50 -0.32 -0.58 4.76
CA ASP A 50 0.78 -0.09 5.57
C ASP A 50 1.37 1.18 4.92
N ASN A 51 2.57 1.12 4.33
CA ASN A 51 3.15 2.26 3.64
C ASN A 51 2.60 2.43 2.22
N LEU A 52 2.59 3.68 1.76
CA LEU A 52 2.14 4.08 0.43
C LEU A 52 3.32 4.64 -0.40
N SER A 53 3.29 4.41 -1.71
CA SER A 53 4.09 5.14 -2.70
C SER A 53 3.22 5.52 -3.90
N ILE A 54 3.73 6.38 -4.78
CA ILE A 54 3.03 6.77 -6.02
C ILE A 54 3.97 6.58 -7.21
N ASP A 55 3.46 5.97 -8.28
CA ASP A 55 4.19 5.83 -9.54
C ASP A 55 4.12 7.10 -10.41
N LYS A 56 4.74 7.07 -11.59
CA LYS A 56 4.78 8.24 -12.49
C LYS A 56 3.42 8.57 -13.10
N GLU A 57 2.53 7.59 -13.14
CA GLU A 57 1.19 7.69 -13.69
C GLU A 57 0.16 8.12 -12.62
N GLY A 58 0.59 8.35 -11.37
CA GLY A 58 -0.27 8.79 -10.26
C GLY A 58 -1.00 7.65 -9.54
N ASN A 59 -0.71 6.37 -9.86
CA ASN A 59 -1.32 5.27 -9.12
C ASN A 59 -0.64 5.11 -7.77
N VAL A 60 -1.44 4.86 -6.74
CA VAL A 60 -0.96 4.60 -5.38
C VAL A 60 -0.63 3.13 -5.25
N TRP A 61 0.53 2.83 -4.69
CA TRP A 61 0.99 1.48 -4.37
C TRP A 61 1.05 1.30 -2.87
N ALA A 62 0.49 0.20 -2.37
CA ALA A 62 0.48 -0.11 -0.94
C ALA A 62 1.08 -1.50 -0.71
N GLY A 63 1.97 -1.60 0.28
CA GLY A 63 2.21 -2.88 0.95
C GLY A 63 1.10 -3.11 1.98
N ALA A 64 0.65 -4.35 2.13
CA ALA A 64 -0.46 -4.65 3.02
C ALA A 64 -0.35 -6.01 3.71
N PHE A 65 -1.08 -6.13 4.83
CA PHE A 65 -1.26 -7.37 5.58
C PHE A 65 -2.67 -7.93 5.36
N PRO A 66 -2.85 -9.00 4.57
CA PRO A 66 -4.17 -9.59 4.37
C PRO A 66 -4.66 -10.34 5.63
N VAL A 67 -3.75 -10.85 6.47
CA VAL A 67 -4.06 -11.56 7.72
C VAL A 67 -3.36 -10.90 8.92
N PHE A 68 -4.12 -10.13 9.70
CA PHE A 68 -3.59 -9.33 10.82
C PHE A 68 -2.91 -10.16 11.92
N LYS A 69 -3.49 -11.31 12.28
CA LYS A 69 -2.96 -12.19 13.33
C LYS A 69 -1.52 -12.64 13.00
N ASP A 70 -1.32 -13.08 11.76
CA ASP A 70 -0.03 -13.62 11.32
C ASP A 70 1.00 -12.49 11.17
N ALA A 71 0.57 -11.33 10.66
CA ALA A 71 1.41 -10.13 10.62
C ALA A 71 1.91 -9.71 12.00
N ILE A 72 1.03 -9.65 13.02
CA ILE A 72 1.47 -9.37 14.40
C ILE A 72 2.44 -10.43 14.89
N GLY A 73 2.12 -11.72 14.72
CA GLY A 73 2.98 -12.81 15.17
C GLY A 73 4.39 -12.70 14.59
N HIS A 74 4.48 -12.39 13.30
CA HIS A 74 5.76 -12.19 12.60
C HIS A 74 6.52 -10.94 13.07
N VAL A 75 5.83 -9.81 13.22
CA VAL A 75 6.47 -8.51 13.55
C VAL A 75 6.93 -8.45 15.01
N MET A 76 6.26 -9.16 15.92
CA MET A 76 6.62 -9.19 17.33
C MET A 76 7.85 -10.06 17.62
N ASP A 77 8.23 -10.94 16.69
CA ASP A 77 9.39 -11.85 16.83
C ASP A 77 10.08 -12.02 15.47
N CYS A 78 10.80 -10.97 15.06
CA CYS A 78 11.48 -10.92 13.77
C CYS A 78 12.62 -11.94 13.62
N ASP A 79 13.15 -12.45 14.74
CA ASP A 79 14.21 -13.46 14.75
C ASP A 79 13.65 -14.88 14.54
N ASN A 80 12.35 -15.09 14.72
CA ASN A 80 11.70 -16.36 14.43
C ASN A 80 11.54 -16.56 12.93
N HIS A 81 12.44 -17.35 12.37
CA HIS A 81 12.47 -17.59 10.93
C HIS A 81 11.31 -18.44 10.41
N ASP A 82 10.62 -19.19 11.28
CA ASP A 82 9.50 -20.08 10.95
C ASP A 82 8.13 -19.38 11.02
N ALA A 83 8.07 -18.20 11.64
CA ALA A 83 6.88 -17.37 11.63
C ALA A 83 6.78 -16.67 10.26
N TYR A 84 5.94 -17.19 9.35
CA TYR A 84 5.59 -16.52 8.11
C TYR A 84 4.31 -15.70 8.26
N ALA A 85 4.25 -14.56 7.57
CA ALA A 85 3.06 -13.73 7.47
C ALA A 85 2.75 -13.48 5.99
N PRO A 86 1.51 -13.74 5.53
CA PRO A 86 1.10 -13.44 4.17
C PRO A 86 1.35 -11.98 3.78
N SER A 87 1.65 -11.78 2.52
CA SER A 87 1.95 -10.46 1.92
C SER A 87 1.02 -10.15 0.78
N GLN A 88 0.77 -8.86 0.57
CA GLN A 88 -0.06 -8.36 -0.51
C GLN A 88 0.46 -7.00 -0.95
N VAL A 89 0.50 -6.77 -2.26
CA VAL A 89 0.70 -5.45 -2.85
C VAL A 89 -0.55 -5.06 -3.59
N LEU A 90 -1.05 -3.87 -3.29
CA LEU A 90 -2.18 -3.28 -4.00
C LEU A 90 -1.73 -2.11 -4.84
N ARG A 91 -2.28 -2.01 -6.06
CA ARG A 91 -2.23 -0.80 -6.88
C ARG A 91 -3.63 -0.20 -6.94
N ILE A 92 -3.75 1.04 -6.51
CA ILE A 92 -4.98 1.79 -6.41
C ILE A 92 -4.92 2.93 -7.42
N LYS A 93 -5.86 2.94 -8.35
CA LYS A 93 -6.00 3.98 -9.37
C LYS A 93 -7.27 4.77 -9.10
N PHE A 94 -7.13 6.06 -8.84
CA PHE A 94 -8.26 6.96 -8.67
C PHE A 94 -8.76 7.50 -10.02
N SER A 95 -10.05 7.84 -10.10
CA SER A 95 -10.57 8.68 -11.18
C SER A 95 -9.97 10.09 -11.11
N GLU A 96 -10.09 10.86 -12.20
CA GLU A 96 -9.56 12.23 -12.28
C GLU A 96 -10.10 13.15 -11.17
N ASP A 97 -11.32 12.89 -10.69
CA ASP A 97 -11.96 13.64 -9.60
C ASP A 97 -11.75 13.03 -8.20
N PHE A 98 -10.96 11.95 -8.10
CA PHE A 98 -10.69 11.19 -6.87
C PHE A 98 -11.91 10.61 -6.15
N LYS A 99 -13.09 10.59 -6.77
CA LYS A 99 -14.32 10.08 -6.13
C LYS A 99 -14.60 8.61 -6.38
N SER A 100 -13.88 7.98 -7.31
CA SER A 100 -13.93 6.55 -7.56
C SER A 100 -12.53 5.98 -7.68
N TRP A 101 -12.39 4.68 -7.44
CA TRP A 101 -11.11 4.00 -7.47
C TRP A 101 -11.25 2.57 -7.99
N GLU A 102 -10.18 2.09 -8.60
CA GLU A 102 -9.98 0.72 -9.02
C GLU A 102 -8.80 0.15 -8.24
N VAL A 103 -8.94 -1.07 -7.72
CA VAL A 103 -7.86 -1.78 -7.01
C VAL A 103 -7.49 -3.00 -7.81
N THR A 104 -6.19 -3.16 -8.04
CA THR A 104 -5.60 -4.40 -8.56
C THR A 104 -4.63 -4.97 -7.53
N GLU A 105 -4.39 -6.28 -7.60
CA GLU A 105 -3.46 -7.01 -6.73
C GLU A 105 -2.32 -7.60 -7.59
N PRO A 106 -1.23 -6.85 -7.82
CA PRO A 106 -0.14 -7.34 -8.66
C PRO A 106 0.72 -8.40 -7.98
N PHE A 107 0.62 -8.54 -6.65
CA PHE A 107 1.35 -9.52 -5.87
C PHE A 107 0.58 -9.95 -4.63
N ALA A 108 0.50 -11.26 -4.42
CA ALA A 108 0.09 -11.87 -3.17
C ALA A 108 0.91 -13.15 -2.96
N ASP A 109 1.32 -13.38 -1.72
CA ASP A 109 2.14 -14.52 -1.33
C ASP A 109 1.76 -14.96 0.08
N ASP A 110 1.97 -16.24 0.39
CA ASP A 110 1.66 -16.80 1.72
C ASP A 110 2.73 -16.49 2.78
N GLY A 111 3.76 -15.72 2.42
CA GLY A 111 4.83 -15.29 3.30
C GLY A 111 6.17 -15.92 2.96
N ARG A 112 6.19 -17.02 2.19
CA ARG A 112 7.41 -17.79 1.90
C ARG A 112 8.40 -17.05 0.99
N LEU A 113 7.92 -16.21 0.07
CA LEU A 113 8.78 -15.36 -0.76
C LEU A 113 9.00 -13.99 -0.11
N ALA A 114 7.91 -13.35 0.32
CA ALA A 114 7.91 -12.08 1.02
C ALA A 114 7.02 -12.20 2.25
N SER A 115 7.57 -12.06 3.45
CA SER A 115 6.78 -12.12 4.68
C SER A 115 6.45 -10.72 5.19
N ALA A 116 5.17 -10.44 5.45
CA ALA A 116 4.68 -9.15 5.94
C ALA A 116 5.16 -7.95 5.11
N SER A 117 4.74 -7.87 3.84
CA SER A 117 5.03 -6.73 2.96
C SER A 117 4.48 -5.43 3.55
N THR A 118 5.34 -4.42 3.67
CA THR A 118 5.02 -3.12 4.27
C THR A 118 5.05 -1.98 3.28
N ALA A 119 5.77 -2.14 2.17
CA ALA A 119 5.92 -1.11 1.15
C ALA A 119 6.02 -1.74 -0.23
N ALA A 120 5.55 -1.01 -1.24
CA ALA A 120 5.70 -1.39 -2.63
C ALA A 120 6.03 -0.15 -3.46
N ALA A 121 6.96 -0.26 -4.40
CA ALA A 121 7.31 0.79 -5.34
C ALA A 121 7.46 0.22 -6.74
N ALA A 122 6.65 0.71 -7.67
CA ALA A 122 6.71 0.33 -9.07
C ALA A 122 7.52 1.34 -9.88
N PHE A 123 8.37 0.84 -10.77
CA PHE A 123 9.11 1.66 -11.71
C PHE A 123 9.30 0.94 -13.03
N LYS A 124 8.71 1.47 -14.11
CA LYS A 124 8.68 0.81 -15.43
C LYS A 124 8.03 -0.58 -15.28
N ASN A 125 8.74 -1.64 -15.67
CA ASN A 125 8.30 -3.02 -15.56
C ASN A 125 8.79 -3.72 -14.28
N GLN A 126 9.27 -2.98 -13.28
CA GLN A 126 9.83 -3.52 -12.05
C GLN A 126 8.94 -3.16 -10.85
N LEU A 127 8.91 -4.06 -9.87
CA LEU A 127 8.25 -3.88 -8.59
C LEU A 127 9.22 -4.24 -7.47
N LEU A 128 9.47 -3.30 -6.58
CA LEU A 128 10.21 -3.52 -5.33
C LEU A 128 9.21 -3.65 -4.19
N ILE A 129 9.33 -4.72 -3.40
CA ILE A 129 8.46 -5.03 -2.27
C ILE A 129 9.31 -5.07 -1.01
N GLY A 130 9.10 -4.07 -0.14
CA GLY A 130 9.71 -4.00 1.18
C GLY A 130 8.92 -4.85 2.19
N THR A 131 9.64 -5.48 3.10
CA THR A 131 9.09 -6.21 4.24
C THR A 131 9.63 -5.60 5.53
N LEU A 132 8.96 -5.82 6.67
CA LEU A 132 9.39 -5.21 7.93
C LEU A 132 10.71 -5.78 8.45
N CYS A 133 10.84 -7.12 8.42
CA CYS A 133 11.90 -7.86 9.09
C CYS A 133 12.63 -8.87 8.20
N ARG A 134 12.28 -8.92 6.91
CA ARG A 134 12.86 -9.87 5.96
C ARG A 134 13.50 -9.10 4.81
N GLN A 135 13.90 -9.85 3.79
CA GLN A 135 14.53 -9.31 2.60
C GLN A 135 13.56 -8.46 1.76
N LEU A 136 14.16 -7.56 0.97
CA LEU A 136 13.49 -6.90 -0.14
C LEU A 136 13.27 -7.92 -1.26
N VAL A 137 12.08 -7.92 -1.85
CA VAL A 137 11.79 -8.70 -3.05
C VAL A 137 11.76 -7.78 -4.27
N HIS A 138 12.39 -8.21 -5.36
CA HIS A 138 12.40 -7.50 -6.63
C HIS A 138 11.76 -8.38 -7.71
N CYS A 139 10.65 -7.91 -8.27
CA CYS A 139 9.86 -8.59 -9.28
C CYS A 139 9.84 -7.80 -10.59
N TYR A 140 9.52 -8.49 -11.68
CA TYR A 140 9.19 -7.87 -12.97
C TYR A 140 7.71 -8.12 -13.31
N PHE A 141 7.05 -7.13 -13.89
CA PHE A 141 5.72 -7.31 -14.49
C PHE A 141 5.88 -8.05 -15.83
N ASN A 142 5.20 -9.17 -15.98
CA ASN A 142 5.07 -9.83 -17.27
C ASN A 142 4.03 -9.08 -18.11
N ASN A 143 4.36 -8.78 -19.37
CA ASN A 143 3.48 -8.03 -20.30
C ASN A 143 2.17 -8.76 -20.66
N GLU A 144 1.92 -9.96 -20.15
CA GLU A 144 0.74 -10.78 -20.47
C GLU A 144 -0.47 -10.53 -19.55
N THR A 145 -0.35 -9.66 -18.54
CA THR A 145 -1.43 -9.33 -17.59
C THR A 145 -1.92 -7.88 -17.68
N LYS A 146 -1.83 -7.27 -18.87
CA LYS A 146 -2.42 -5.95 -19.16
C LYS A 146 -3.91 -6.00 -19.41
#